data_AF-A0A9D6JKL5-F1
#
_entry.id   AF-A0A9D6JKL5-F1
#
_cell.length_a   1.000
_cell.length_b   1.000
_cell.length_c   1.000
_cell.angle_alpha   90.00
_cell.angle_beta   90.00
_cell.angle_gamma   90.00
#
_symmetry.space_group_name_H-M   'P 1'
#
loop_
_entity.id
_entity.type
_entity.pdbx_description
1 polymer ?
#
loop_
_entity_poly.entity_id
_entity_poly.type
_entity_poly.pdbx_seq_one_letter_code
_entity_poly.pdbx_strand_id
1 'polypeptide(L)'
;MASEFSMLFIFGTIVFVAATVSTYNRFIQYRNKIEETWSGIDIALKRRFNLIPNMINAVKLYSAHEADVLTQTAEARHGSAALADRTAEESAITQSLQGLLAVAEAYPDLKASQNFLALQVSLSDVENQIQQAR
;
A
#
# COMPACT_ATOMS: atom_id res chain seq x y z
N MET A 1 -42.21 -5.58 46.84
CA MET A 1 -41.20 -6.65 46.94
C MET A 1 -41.13 -7.54 45.70
N ALA A 2 -42.09 -8.42 45.39
CA ALA A 2 -41.98 -9.30 44.21
C ALA A 2 -41.93 -8.56 42.86
N SER A 3 -42.76 -7.52 42.69
CA SER A 3 -42.80 -6.68 41.47
C SER A 3 -41.52 -5.87 41.23
N GLU A 4 -40.89 -5.38 42.30
CA GLU A 4 -39.63 -4.62 42.23
C GLU A 4 -38.46 -5.52 41.82
N PHE A 5 -38.43 -6.75 42.32
CA PHE A 5 -37.43 -7.76 41.95
C PHE A 5 -37.56 -8.17 40.47
N SER A 6 -38.80 -8.30 39.97
CA SER A 6 -39.06 -8.55 38.55
C SER A 6 -38.60 -7.39 37.65
N MET A 7 -38.80 -6.14 38.06
CA MET A 7 -38.33 -4.97 37.30
C MET A 7 -36.81 -4.89 37.22
N LEU A 8 -36.10 -5.17 38.32
CA LEU A 8 -34.63 -5.22 38.33
C LEU A 8 -34.09 -6.32 37.40
N PHE A 9 -34.73 -7.48 37.38
CA PHE A 9 -34.34 -8.59 36.51
C PHE A 9 -34.54 -8.26 35.02
N ILE A 10 -35.67 -7.63 34.68
CA ILE A 10 -35.94 -7.15 33.31
C ILE A 10 -34.92 -6.09 32.90
N PHE A 11 -34.64 -5.12 33.76
CA PHE A 11 -33.65 -4.09 33.49
C PHE A 11 -32.26 -4.67 33.27
N GLY A 12 -31.81 -5.59 34.15
CA GLY A 12 -30.54 -6.29 34.00
C GLY A 12 -30.45 -7.06 32.68
N THR A 13 -31.53 -7.72 32.27
CA THR A 13 -31.62 -8.44 31.00
C THR A 13 -31.48 -7.51 29.81
N ILE A 14 -32.18 -6.36 29.82
CA ILE A 14 -32.09 -5.35 28.75
C ILE A 14 -30.66 -4.81 28.62
N VAL A 15 -30.03 -4.46 29.75
CA VAL A 15 -28.64 -3.97 29.77
C VAL A 15 -27.67 -5.03 29.23
N PHE A 16 -27.85 -6.29 29.62
CA PHE A 16 -27.02 -7.41 29.14
C PHE A 16 -27.14 -7.61 27.62
N VAL A 17 -28.36 -7.59 27.09
CA VAL A 17 -28.62 -7.71 25.65
C VAL A 17 -28.00 -6.52 24.90
N ALA A 18 -28.21 -5.30 25.39
CA ALA A 18 -27.64 -4.09 24.78
C ALA A 18 -26.10 -4.12 24.76
N ALA A 19 -25.47 -4.55 25.85
CA ALA A 19 -24.01 -4.70 25.94
C ALA A 19 -23.48 -5.74 24.94
N THR A 20 -24.18 -6.86 24.79
CA THR A 20 -23.82 -7.93 23.86
C THR A 20 -23.89 -7.45 22.41
N VAL A 21 -25.00 -6.80 22.02
CA VAL A 21 -25.18 -6.23 20.68
C VAL A 21 -24.13 -5.16 20.38
N SER A 22 -23.86 -4.26 21.33
CA SER A 22 -22.82 -3.22 21.17
C SER A 22 -21.43 -3.84 20.96
N THR A 23 -21.09 -4.88 21.70
CA THR A 23 -19.78 -5.55 21.57
C THR A 23 -19.66 -6.27 20.23
N TYR A 24 -20.70 -6.97 19.81
CA TYR A 24 -20.74 -7.66 18.52
C TYR A 24 -20.61 -6.68 17.35
N ASN A 25 -21.33 -5.55 17.40
CA ASN A 25 -21.24 -4.52 16.37
C ASN A 25 -19.84 -3.90 16.29
N ARG A 26 -19.19 -3.63 17.43
CA ARG A 26 -17.80 -3.14 17.45
C ARG A 26 -16.83 -4.15 16.84
N PHE A 27 -17.02 -5.45 17.11
CA PHE A 27 -16.18 -6.49 16.53
C PHE A 27 -16.31 -6.53 15.00
N ILE A 28 -17.52 -6.44 14.46
CA ILE A 28 -17.73 -6.35 13.00
C ILE A 28 -17.08 -5.08 12.43
N GLN A 29 -17.23 -3.94 13.09
CA GLN A 29 -16.58 -2.69 12.65
C GLN A 29 -15.06 -2.84 12.57
N TYR A 30 -14.43 -3.46 13.56
CA TYR A 30 -12.99 -3.72 13.52
C TYR A 30 -12.60 -4.69 12.41
N ARG A 31 -13.38 -5.74 12.16
CA ARG A 31 -13.13 -6.65 11.04
C ARG A 31 -13.17 -5.93 9.69
N ASN A 32 -14.20 -5.13 9.47
CA ASN A 32 -14.34 -4.35 8.24
C ASN A 32 -13.19 -3.35 8.07
N LYS A 33 -12.77 -2.70 9.16
CA LYS A 33 -11.64 -1.77 9.14
C LYS A 33 -10.33 -2.46 8.76
N ILE A 34 -10.09 -3.66 9.30
CA ILE A 34 -8.91 -4.46 8.94
C ILE A 34 -8.94 -4.81 7.44
N GLU A 35 -10.08 -5.26 6.92
CA GLU A 35 -10.23 -5.60 5.49
C GLU A 35 -10.03 -4.38 4.57
N GLU A 36 -10.61 -3.24 4.95
CA GLU A 36 -10.40 -1.96 4.26
C GLU A 36 -8.92 -1.56 4.22
N THR A 37 -8.23 -1.64 5.36
CA THR A 37 -6.79 -1.36 5.45
C THR A 37 -5.99 -2.30 4.52
N TRP A 38 -6.28 -3.60 4.52
CA TRP A 38 -5.60 -4.56 3.63
C TRP A 38 -5.85 -4.27 2.15
N SER A 39 -7.08 -3.90 1.78
CA SER A 39 -7.40 -3.50 0.41
C SER A 39 -6.65 -2.22 0.01
N GLY A 40 -6.56 -1.25 0.93
CA GLY A 40 -5.78 -0.02 0.73
C GLY A 40 -4.30 -0.31 0.47
N ILE A 41 -3.68 -1.19 1.25
CA ILE A 41 -2.28 -1.61 1.07
C ILE A 41 -2.08 -2.26 -0.30
N ASP A 42 -2.95 -3.20 -0.70
CA ASP A 42 -2.83 -3.89 -1.98
C ASP A 42 -2.92 -2.91 -3.17
N ILE A 43 -3.82 -1.94 -3.10
CA ILE A 43 -3.93 -0.87 -4.11
C ILE A 43 -2.65 -0.02 -4.14
N ALA A 44 -2.12 0.37 -2.98
CA ALA A 44 -0.91 1.17 -2.89
C ALA A 44 0.31 0.44 -3.48
N LEU A 45 0.50 -0.84 -3.13
CA LEU A 45 1.57 -1.67 -3.68
C LEU A 45 1.46 -1.82 -5.20
N LYS A 46 0.25 -2.06 -5.73
CA LYS A 46 0.00 -2.11 -7.18
C LYS A 46 0.31 -0.78 -7.85
N ARG A 47 -0.05 0.36 -7.25
CA ARG A 47 0.29 1.69 -7.78
C ARG A 47 1.79 1.90 -7.84
N ARG A 48 2.53 1.57 -6.77
CA ARG A 48 4.00 1.64 -6.74
C ARG A 48 4.62 0.83 -7.87
N PHE A 49 4.17 -0.40 -8.07
CA PHE A 49 4.59 -1.26 -9.16
C PHE A 49 4.35 -0.60 -10.53
N ASN A 50 3.15 -0.07 -10.74
CA ASN A 50 2.75 0.58 -11.99
C ASN A 50 3.52 1.89 -12.27
N LEU A 51 4.20 2.47 -11.30
CA LEU A 51 5.05 3.65 -11.50
C LEU A 51 6.40 3.28 -12.16
N ILE A 52 6.92 2.06 -11.97
CA ILE A 52 8.22 1.67 -12.53
C ILE A 52 8.28 1.84 -14.06
N PRO A 53 7.33 1.31 -14.85
CA PRO A 53 7.37 1.46 -16.30
C PRO A 53 7.30 2.92 -16.74
N ASN A 54 6.52 3.74 -16.02
CA ASN A 54 6.41 5.17 -16.29
C ASN A 54 7.73 5.91 -16.03
N MET A 55 8.45 5.55 -14.96
CA MET A 55 9.77 6.10 -14.67
C MET A 55 10.81 5.65 -15.69
N ILE A 56 10.80 4.38 -16.13
CA ILE A 56 11.67 3.88 -17.20
C ILE A 56 11.40 4.62 -18.51
N ASN A 57 10.13 4.84 -18.87
CA ASN A 57 9.76 5.61 -20.05
C ASN A 57 10.25 7.06 -19.96
N ALA A 58 10.22 7.67 -18.77
CA ALA A 58 10.79 9.00 -18.54
C ALA A 58 12.31 8.99 -18.75
N VAL A 59 13.03 7.99 -18.25
CA VAL A 59 14.48 7.80 -18.50
C VAL A 59 14.76 7.63 -19.99
N LYS A 60 13.92 6.86 -20.71
CA LYS A 60 14.10 6.56 -22.14
C LYS A 60 14.15 7.79 -23.04
N LEU A 61 13.48 8.88 -22.65
CA LEU A 61 13.54 10.16 -23.36
C LEU A 61 14.94 10.81 -23.30
N TYR A 62 15.75 10.47 -22.32
CA TYR A 62 17.08 11.03 -22.09
C TYR A 62 18.20 10.03 -22.34
N SER A 63 17.97 8.74 -22.08
CA SER A 63 18.92 7.66 -22.34
C SER A 63 18.22 6.34 -22.66
N ALA A 64 18.32 5.91 -23.92
CA ALA A 64 17.78 4.63 -24.36
C ALA A 64 18.56 3.43 -23.80
N HIS A 65 19.88 3.56 -23.65
CA HIS A 65 20.73 2.47 -23.13
C HIS A 65 20.40 2.16 -21.66
N GLU A 66 20.33 3.19 -20.81
CA GLU A 66 19.98 3.02 -19.39
C GLU A 66 18.55 2.49 -19.23
N ALA A 67 17.61 2.96 -20.06
CA ALA A 67 16.24 2.46 -20.03
C ALA A 67 16.16 0.96 -20.36
N ASP A 68 16.92 0.49 -21.34
CA ASP A 68 16.98 -0.94 -21.69
C ASP A 68 17.62 -1.78 -20.58
N VAL A 69 18.69 -1.28 -19.95
CA VAL A 69 19.33 -1.94 -18.78
C VAL A 69 18.34 -2.04 -17.61
N LEU A 70 17.64 -0.95 -17.32
CA LEU A 70 16.62 -0.91 -16.26
C LEU A 70 15.44 -1.83 -16.57
N THR A 71 15.01 -1.91 -17.83
CA THR A 71 13.92 -2.80 -18.27
C THR A 71 14.30 -4.26 -18.06
N GLN A 72 15.47 -4.69 -18.54
CA GLN A 72 15.95 -6.06 -18.34
C GLN A 72 16.09 -6.42 -16.85
N THR A 73 16.59 -5.47 -16.05
CA THR A 73 16.74 -5.67 -14.60
C THR A 73 15.39 -5.75 -13.90
N ALA A 74 14.41 -4.94 -14.30
CA ALA A 74 13.05 -4.99 -13.78
C ALA A 74 12.36 -6.31 -14.13
N GLU A 75 12.43 -6.74 -15.40
CA GLU A 75 11.86 -8.00 -15.88
C GLU A 75 12.48 -9.22 -15.20
N ALA A 76 13.80 -9.25 -15.04
CA ALA A 76 14.50 -10.32 -14.32
C ALA A 76 14.04 -10.44 -12.85
N ARG A 77 13.63 -9.32 -12.25
CA ARG A 77 13.09 -9.26 -10.89
C ARG A 77 11.60 -9.60 -10.78
N HIS A 78 10.86 -9.64 -11.90
CA HIS A 78 9.45 -10.01 -11.96
C HIS A 78 9.21 -11.53 -12.06
N GLY A 79 10.26 -12.35 -12.23
CA GLY A 79 10.17 -13.77 -12.60
C GLY A 79 9.79 -14.80 -11.52
N SER A 80 9.22 -14.43 -10.36
CA SER A 80 8.93 -15.40 -9.28
C SER A 80 7.68 -15.06 -8.46
N ALA A 81 6.55 -14.79 -9.11
CA ALA A 81 5.29 -14.51 -8.40
C ALA A 81 4.51 -15.81 -8.11
N ALA A 82 4.95 -16.56 -7.11
CA ALA A 82 4.01 -17.27 -6.24
C ALA A 82 3.72 -16.33 -5.07
N LEU A 83 2.44 -16.17 -4.70
CA LEU A 83 1.92 -15.35 -3.58
C LEU A 83 2.63 -15.51 -2.22
N ALA A 84 3.58 -16.43 -2.11
CA ALA A 84 4.29 -16.81 -0.89
C ALA A 84 5.41 -15.84 -0.47
N ASP A 85 5.92 -14.95 -1.34
CA ASP A 85 7.08 -14.11 -0.98
C ASP A 85 6.92 -12.63 -1.34
N ARG A 86 5.88 -11.99 -0.79
CA ARG A 86 5.64 -10.53 -0.89
C ARG A 86 6.86 -9.71 -0.47
N THR A 87 7.66 -10.21 0.48
CA THR A 87 8.86 -9.54 0.97
C THR A 87 9.96 -9.49 -0.09
N ALA A 88 10.14 -10.58 -0.85
CA ALA A 88 11.10 -10.62 -1.95
C ALA A 88 10.72 -9.66 -3.09
N GLU A 89 9.43 -9.60 -3.44
CA GLU A 89 8.92 -8.67 -4.45
C GLU A 89 9.09 -7.20 -4.03
N GLU A 90 8.78 -6.86 -2.78
CA GLU A 90 8.99 -5.50 -2.24
C GLU A 90 10.47 -5.09 -2.28
N SER A 91 11.38 -6.02 -1.95
CA SER A 91 12.82 -5.77 -2.00
C SER A 91 13.30 -5.51 -3.43
N ALA A 92 12.84 -6.30 -4.39
CA ALA A 92 13.14 -6.13 -5.80
C ALA A 92 12.67 -4.77 -6.34
N ILE A 93 11.44 -4.37 -6.03
CA ILE A 93 10.88 -3.06 -6.42
C ILE A 93 11.73 -1.93 -5.81
N THR A 94 12.10 -2.05 -4.53
CA THR A 94 12.94 -1.05 -3.85
C THR A 94 14.29 -0.88 -4.57
N GLN A 95 14.94 -1.98 -4.94
CA GLN A 95 16.20 -1.94 -5.68
C GLN A 95 16.06 -1.32 -7.08
N SER A 96 14.95 -1.58 -7.78
CA SER A 96 14.69 -0.97 -9.09
C SER A 96 14.50 0.56 -8.98
N LEU A 97 13.81 1.02 -7.93
CA LEU A 97 13.65 2.45 -7.66
C LEU A 97 14.99 3.12 -7.31
N GLN A 98 15.84 2.46 -6.53
CA GLN A 98 17.19 2.95 -6.24
C GLN A 98 18.04 3.09 -7.52
N GLY A 99 17.96 2.11 -8.42
CA GLY A 99 18.61 2.19 -9.74
C GLY A 99 18.11 3.35 -10.58
N LEU A 100 16.80 3.58 -10.63
CA LEU A 100 16.19 4.72 -11.32
C LEU A 100 16.67 6.06 -10.77
N LEU A 101 16.80 6.19 -9.44
CA LEU A 101 17.33 7.40 -8.81
C LEU A 101 18.81 7.61 -9.11
N ALA A 102 19.61 6.55 -9.10
CA ALA A 102 21.03 6.63 -9.47
C ALA A 102 21.21 7.10 -10.93
N VAL A 103 20.39 6.60 -11.85
CA VAL A 103 20.36 7.10 -13.23
C VAL A 103 19.93 8.56 -13.24
N ALA A 104 18.90 8.97 -12.50
CA ALA A 104 18.49 10.38 -12.46
C ALA A 104 19.61 11.31 -11.96
N GLU A 105 20.43 10.90 -10.99
CA GLU A 105 21.59 11.68 -10.54
C GLU A 105 22.67 11.85 -11.64
N ALA A 106 22.83 10.85 -12.50
CA ALA A 106 23.77 10.91 -13.63
C ALA A 106 23.27 11.80 -14.79
N TYR A 107 21.97 12.11 -14.85
CA TYR A 107 21.34 12.92 -15.91
C TYR A 107 20.59 14.13 -15.32
N PRO A 108 21.25 15.28 -15.13
CA PRO A 108 20.65 16.48 -14.52
C PRO A 108 19.36 16.97 -15.20
N ASP A 109 19.28 16.86 -16.53
CA ASP A 109 18.08 17.26 -17.30
C ASP A 109 16.88 16.35 -16.99
N LEU A 110 17.11 15.05 -16.83
CA LEU A 110 16.08 14.11 -16.38
C LEU A 110 15.65 14.42 -14.95
N LYS A 111 16.61 14.71 -14.05
CA LYS A 111 16.33 15.07 -12.66
C LYS A 111 15.46 16.32 -12.55
N ALA A 112 15.71 17.31 -13.40
CA ALA A 112 14.95 18.56 -13.46
C ALA A 112 13.64 18.45 -14.26
N SER A 113 13.41 17.34 -14.97
CA SER A 113 12.21 17.11 -15.75
C SER A 113 10.96 17.12 -14.87
N GLN A 114 10.00 18.01 -15.19
CA GLN A 114 8.73 18.07 -14.46
C GLN A 114 7.99 16.72 -14.45
N ASN A 115 8.06 15.96 -15.55
CA ASN A 115 7.45 14.63 -15.63
C ASN A 115 8.08 13.66 -14.64
N PHE A 116 9.41 13.68 -14.50
CA PHE A 116 10.12 12.79 -13.59
C PHE A 116 9.92 13.20 -12.11
N LEU A 117 9.90 14.50 -11.83
CA LEU A 117 9.56 15.03 -10.51
C LEU A 117 8.13 14.66 -10.09
N ALA A 118 7.15 14.76 -10.99
CA ALA A 118 5.78 14.35 -10.71
C ALA A 118 5.67 12.85 -10.39
N LEU A 119 6.43 12.00 -11.08
CA LEU A 119 6.50 10.57 -10.79
C LEU A 119 7.14 10.29 -9.42
N GLN A 120 8.17 11.04 -9.04
CA GLN A 120 8.79 10.93 -7.71
C GLN A 120 7.82 11.36 -6.59
N VAL A 121 7.04 12.42 -6.80
CA VAL A 121 6.00 12.84 -5.84
C VAL A 121 4.94 11.75 -5.70
N SER A 122 4.42 11.22 -6.82
CA SER A 122 3.45 10.12 -6.80
C SER A 122 3.99 8.88 -6.07
N LEU A 123 5.27 8.55 -6.30
CA LEU A 123 5.94 7.47 -5.57
C LEU A 123 5.99 7.76 -4.06
N SER A 124 6.36 8.98 -3.67
CA SER A 124 6.39 9.38 -2.26
C SER A 124 5.01 9.32 -1.61
N ASP A 125 3.95 9.71 -2.31
CA ASP A 125 2.58 9.64 -1.80
C ASP A 125 2.14 8.19 -1.57
N VAL A 126 2.51 7.29 -2.48
CA VAL A 126 2.25 5.86 -2.34
C VAL A 126 3.04 5.27 -1.16
N GLU A 127 4.31 5.62 -0.99
CA GLU A 127 5.10 5.20 0.17
C GLU A 127 4.50 5.70 1.49
N ASN A 128 4.02 6.94 1.54
CA ASN A 128 3.32 7.49 2.70
C ASN A 128 2.03 6.70 3.01
N GLN A 129 1.27 6.32 1.99
CA GLN A 129 0.06 5.49 2.18
C GLN A 129 0.41 4.10 2.72
N ILE A 130 1.48 3.47 2.21
CA ILE A 130 1.96 2.17 2.70
C ILE A 130 2.40 2.30 4.17
N GLN A 131 3.14 3.36 4.53
CA GLN A 131 3.58 3.58 5.91
C GLN A 131 2.43 3.82 6.89
N GLN A 132 1.39 4.57 6.48
CA GLN A 132 0.22 4.82 7.33
C GLN A 132 -0.63 3.58 7.57
N ALA A 133 -0.59 2.63 6.64
CA ALA A 133 -1.36 1.41 6.71
C ALA A 133 -0.64 0.24 7.43
N ARG A 134 0.68 0.35 7.64
CA ARG A 134 1.50 -0.57 8.46
C ARG A 134 1.39 -0.24 9.94
#